data_AF-A0A7S4Q0I9-F1
#
_entry.id   AF-A0A7S4Q0I9-F1
#
_cell.length_a   1.000
_cell.length_b   1.000
_cell.length_c   1.000
_cell.angle_alpha   90.00
_cell.angle_beta   90.00
_cell.angle_gamma   90.00
#
_symmetry.space_group_name_H-M   'P 1'
#
loop_
_entity.id
_entity.type
_entity.pdbx_description
1 polymer ?
#
loop_
_entity_poly.entity_id
_entity_poly.type
_entity_poly.pdbx_seq_one_letter_code
_entity_poly.pdbx_strand_id
1 'polypeptide(L)'
;ALCNYTLAMSGLIEMSSLAFMLDPASVARCLALGQSVVGDWRSAEARLAAGLSNATAPWRFPGGHANTTLRRTCVQHVPYPRLHFMGLSLSTGTEARPVEALVHGAFRDPRASLSGLDVGCGRFVTPPSVVCRGPVRASTVSEELFWLSSQHEPMFSEGAVGTLVRTPLDGAACSASLIANSTSLRSLYARLGSAVCDARRQASTQLARFYAQEGLDDMDMTEAESNVNDLTSEYCQYQDATCEDTGCFSEDEESDDSGVQRQNPPRRRAEASRAAAD
;
A
#
# COMPACT_ATOMS: atom_id res chain seq x y z
N ALA A 1 3.21 17.76 -20.80
CA ALA A 1 3.09 16.42 -20.21
C ALA A 1 2.52 16.49 -18.80
N LEU A 2 3.17 17.19 -17.85
CA LEU A 2 2.68 17.29 -16.46
C LEU A 2 1.27 17.91 -16.34
N CYS A 3 0.96 18.99 -17.06
CA CYS A 3 -0.40 19.56 -17.09
C CYS A 3 -1.45 18.55 -17.59
N ASN A 4 -1.14 17.75 -18.61
CA ASN A 4 -2.04 16.69 -19.08
C ASN A 4 -2.28 15.63 -18.01
N TYR A 5 -1.25 15.28 -17.22
CA TYR A 5 -1.42 14.34 -16.13
C TYR A 5 -2.35 14.89 -15.05
N THR A 6 -2.23 16.16 -14.67
CA THR A 6 -3.13 16.78 -13.66
C THR A 6 -4.58 16.80 -14.12
N LEU A 7 -4.82 17.24 -15.35
CA LEU A 7 -6.16 17.27 -15.94
C LEU A 7 -6.75 15.86 -16.05
N ALA A 8 -5.95 14.89 -16.51
CA ALA A 8 -6.37 13.50 -16.60
C ALA A 8 -6.65 12.91 -15.21
N MET A 9 -5.84 13.25 -14.20
CA MET A 9 -6.07 12.80 -12.82
C MET A 9 -7.37 13.37 -12.26
N SER A 10 -7.66 14.66 -12.46
CA SER A 10 -8.94 15.24 -12.06
C SER A 10 -10.11 14.50 -12.68
N GLY A 11 -10.07 14.23 -13.99
CA GLY A 11 -11.10 13.44 -14.67
C GLY A 11 -11.20 12.00 -14.16
N LEU A 12 -10.08 11.35 -13.82
CA LEU A 12 -10.07 10.00 -13.25
C LEU A 12 -10.66 9.96 -11.84
N ILE A 13 -10.46 11.00 -11.03
CA ILE A 13 -11.00 11.09 -9.67
C ILE A 13 -12.53 11.06 -9.72
N GLU A 14 -13.14 11.74 -10.68
CA GLU A 14 -14.60 11.88 -10.75
C GLU A 14 -15.28 10.76 -11.55
N MET A 15 -14.66 10.33 -12.65
CA MET A 15 -15.35 9.51 -13.66
C MET A 15 -15.01 8.02 -13.58
N SER A 16 -13.97 7.61 -12.84
CA SER A 16 -13.55 6.20 -12.78
C SER A 16 -13.93 5.55 -11.44
N SER A 17 -14.27 4.27 -11.49
CA SER A 17 -14.62 3.49 -10.29
C SER A 17 -13.45 2.69 -9.73
N LEU A 18 -12.43 2.42 -10.55
CA LEU A 18 -11.20 1.71 -10.19
C LEU A 18 -10.12 2.06 -11.20
N ALA A 19 -8.96 2.51 -10.72
CA ALA A 19 -7.83 2.88 -11.55
C ALA A 19 -6.55 2.21 -11.05
N PHE A 20 -5.80 1.54 -11.93
CA PHE A 20 -4.48 1.00 -11.59
C PHE A 20 -3.41 2.05 -11.85
N MET A 21 -2.65 2.41 -10.83
CA MET A 21 -1.53 3.33 -10.94
C MET A 21 -0.29 2.57 -11.41
N LEU A 22 0.28 2.97 -12.55
CA LEU A 22 1.50 2.40 -13.10
C LEU A 22 2.53 3.50 -13.24
N ASP A 23 3.64 3.39 -12.51
CA ASP A 23 4.68 4.42 -12.48
C ASP A 23 5.87 3.98 -13.33
N PRO A 24 6.18 4.67 -14.44
CA PRO A 24 7.33 4.35 -15.29
C PRO A 24 8.65 4.32 -14.51
N ALA A 25 8.83 5.21 -13.52
CA ALA A 25 10.05 5.22 -12.71
C ALA A 25 10.17 3.96 -11.85
N SER A 26 9.04 3.44 -11.36
CA SER A 26 8.99 2.18 -10.62
C SER A 26 9.25 0.97 -11.51
N VAL A 27 8.72 0.96 -12.73
CA VAL A 27 9.03 -0.08 -13.73
C VAL A 27 10.51 -0.07 -14.11
N ALA A 28 11.13 1.10 -14.26
CA ALA A 28 12.57 1.22 -14.50
C ALA A 28 13.39 0.59 -13.36
N ARG A 29 12.99 0.81 -12.10
CA ARG A 29 13.60 0.15 -10.93
C ARG A 29 13.44 -1.36 -10.94
N CYS A 30 12.27 -1.87 -11.33
CA CYS A 30 12.01 -3.31 -11.45
C CYS A 30 12.99 -3.99 -12.42
N LEU A 31 13.31 -3.32 -13.52
CA LEU A 31 14.21 -3.82 -14.55
C LEU A 31 15.69 -3.47 -14.32
N ALA A 32 15.99 -2.81 -13.20
CA ALA A 32 17.32 -2.27 -12.89
C ALA A 32 17.90 -1.35 -13.99
N LEU A 33 17.04 -0.69 -14.77
CA LEU A 33 17.41 0.16 -15.91
C LEU A 33 17.89 1.58 -15.50
N GLY A 34 17.96 1.87 -14.20
CA GLY A 34 18.22 3.23 -13.70
C GLY A 34 16.98 4.12 -13.77
N GLN A 35 17.12 5.38 -14.20
CA GLN A 35 16.05 6.39 -14.21
C GLN A 35 15.21 6.42 -15.51
N SER A 36 15.56 5.67 -16.55
CA SER A 36 14.91 5.80 -17.86
C SER A 36 14.44 4.45 -18.42
N VAL A 37 13.16 4.39 -18.79
CA VAL A 37 12.53 3.25 -19.49
C VAL A 37 12.80 3.30 -21.01
N VAL A 38 13.34 4.42 -21.52
CA VAL A 38 13.40 4.71 -22.97
C VAL A 38 14.34 3.75 -23.73
N GLY A 39 15.32 3.14 -23.05
CA GLY A 39 16.23 2.17 -23.67
C GLY A 39 15.59 0.80 -23.94
N ASP A 40 14.74 0.31 -23.03
CA ASP A 40 14.20 -1.05 -23.03
C ASP A 40 12.68 -1.08 -22.83
N TRP A 41 11.97 -0.27 -23.63
CA TRP A 41 10.51 -0.16 -23.55
C TRP A 41 9.79 -1.51 -23.74
N ARG A 42 10.34 -2.43 -24.54
CA ARG A 42 9.78 -3.78 -24.75
C ARG A 42 9.78 -4.61 -23.48
N SER A 43 10.87 -4.56 -22.71
CA SER A 43 10.99 -5.26 -21.43
C SER A 43 10.05 -4.64 -20.38
N ALA A 44 9.91 -3.32 -20.40
CA ALA A 44 8.96 -2.60 -19.55
C ALA A 44 7.51 -2.94 -19.88
N GLU A 45 7.16 -2.98 -21.17
CA GLU A 45 5.85 -3.39 -21.64
C GLU A 45 5.55 -4.84 -21.26
N ALA A 46 6.49 -5.77 -21.49
CA ALA A 46 6.31 -7.17 -21.10
C ALA A 46 6.06 -7.31 -19.59
N ARG A 47 6.76 -6.52 -18.76
CA ARG A 47 6.58 -6.51 -17.31
C ARG A 47 5.22 -5.93 -16.90
N LEU A 48 4.78 -4.85 -17.54
CA LEU A 48 3.47 -4.24 -17.31
C LEU A 48 2.34 -5.17 -17.75
N ALA A 49 2.46 -5.77 -18.94
CA ALA A 49 1.52 -6.74 -19.47
C ALA A 49 1.41 -7.97 -18.55
N ALA A 50 2.53 -8.45 -18.02
CA ALA A 50 2.56 -9.51 -17.01
C ALA A 50 1.79 -9.11 -15.73
N GLY A 51 2.01 -7.88 -15.24
CA GLY A 51 1.33 -7.35 -14.05
C GLY A 51 -0.19 -7.26 -14.24
N LEU A 52 -0.62 -6.64 -15.34
CA LEU A 52 -2.04 -6.50 -15.67
C LEU A 52 -2.71 -7.85 -15.98
N SER A 53 -2.01 -8.76 -16.67
CA SER A 53 -2.49 -10.13 -16.89
C SER A 53 -2.74 -10.82 -15.56
N ASN A 54 -1.84 -10.66 -14.58
CA ASN A 54 -2.04 -11.25 -13.25
C ASN A 54 -3.18 -10.58 -12.48
N ALA A 55 -3.26 -9.25 -12.48
CA ALA A 55 -4.33 -8.52 -11.80
C ALA A 55 -5.73 -8.91 -12.32
N THR A 56 -5.85 -9.12 -13.63
CA THR A 56 -7.12 -9.49 -14.29
C THR A 56 -7.38 -10.99 -14.34
N ALA A 57 -6.41 -11.83 -13.93
CA ALA A 57 -6.55 -13.29 -13.98
C ALA A 57 -7.80 -13.83 -13.24
N PRO A 58 -8.19 -13.30 -12.06
CA PRO A 58 -9.40 -13.75 -11.37
C PRO A 58 -10.69 -13.58 -12.16
N TRP A 59 -10.74 -12.60 -13.08
CA TRP A 59 -11.92 -12.33 -13.90
C TRP A 59 -11.96 -13.19 -15.17
N ARG A 60 -10.79 -13.65 -15.63
CA ARG A 60 -10.64 -14.39 -16.89
C ARG A 60 -10.67 -15.89 -16.70
N PHE A 61 -10.13 -16.38 -15.59
CA PHE A 61 -10.02 -17.82 -15.33
C PHE A 61 -10.99 -18.26 -14.22
N PRO A 62 -11.91 -19.20 -14.51
CA PRO A 62 -12.76 -19.77 -13.48
C PRO A 62 -11.93 -20.59 -12.50
N GLY A 63 -12.19 -20.43 -11.19
CA GLY A 63 -11.55 -21.23 -10.13
C GLY A 63 -10.97 -20.47 -8.95
N GLY A 64 -10.96 -19.13 -8.97
CA GLY A 64 -10.66 -18.31 -7.79
C GLY A 64 -11.86 -18.22 -6.85
N HIS A 65 -11.67 -18.35 -5.54
CA HIS A 65 -12.76 -18.26 -4.55
C HIS A 65 -13.07 -16.80 -4.14
N ALA A 66 -12.11 -15.88 -4.35
CA ALA A 66 -12.23 -14.45 -4.09
C ALA A 66 -12.09 -13.65 -5.40
N ASN A 67 -12.74 -12.48 -5.48
CA ASN A 67 -12.60 -11.50 -6.57
C ASN A 67 -12.85 -12.01 -7.99
N THR A 68 -13.85 -12.88 -8.17
CA THR A 68 -14.26 -13.42 -9.47
C THR A 68 -14.89 -12.41 -10.42
N THR A 69 -15.39 -11.28 -9.92
CA THR A 69 -16.02 -10.22 -10.72
C THR A 69 -15.39 -8.87 -10.43
N LEU A 70 -15.34 -8.01 -11.45
CA LEU A 70 -14.91 -6.61 -11.31
C LEU A 70 -15.62 -5.90 -10.17
N ARG A 71 -16.95 -6.07 -10.07
CA ARG A 71 -17.76 -5.45 -9.01
C ARG A 71 -17.32 -5.91 -7.62
N ARG A 72 -16.99 -7.19 -7.43
CA ARG A 72 -16.50 -7.70 -6.14
C ARG A 72 -15.13 -7.12 -5.80
N THR A 73 -14.25 -7.02 -6.79
CA THR A 73 -12.95 -6.35 -6.63
C THR A 73 -13.11 -4.88 -6.25
N CYS A 74 -14.03 -4.14 -6.88
CA CYS A 74 -14.30 -2.74 -6.53
C CYS A 74 -14.84 -2.61 -5.10
N VAL A 75 -15.84 -3.42 -4.72
CA VAL A 75 -16.41 -3.41 -3.37
C VAL A 75 -15.38 -3.72 -2.30
N GLN A 76 -14.43 -4.60 -2.59
CA GLN A 76 -13.36 -4.93 -1.65
C GLN A 76 -12.34 -3.79 -1.51
N HIS A 77 -11.91 -3.18 -2.62
CA HIS A 77 -10.75 -2.28 -2.59
C HIS A 77 -11.06 -0.79 -2.51
N VAL A 78 -12.30 -0.39 -2.81
CA VAL A 78 -12.75 1.00 -2.88
C VAL A 78 -13.73 1.26 -1.74
N PRO A 79 -13.26 1.72 -0.56
CA PRO A 79 -14.13 2.03 0.56
C PRO A 79 -14.83 3.38 0.35
N TYR A 80 -14.14 4.32 -0.31
CA TYR A 80 -14.64 5.65 -0.62
C TYR A 80 -14.53 5.92 -2.13
N PRO A 81 -15.54 6.56 -2.76
CA PRO A 81 -15.57 6.76 -4.20
C PRO A 81 -14.37 7.49 -4.81
N ARG A 82 -13.72 8.41 -4.06
CA ARG A 82 -12.52 9.14 -4.52
C ARG A 82 -11.21 8.36 -4.34
N LEU A 83 -11.21 7.35 -3.46
CA LEU A 83 -10.03 6.56 -3.11
C LEU A 83 -10.05 5.22 -3.84
N HIS A 84 -10.08 5.26 -5.16
CA HIS A 84 -10.18 4.10 -6.04
C HIS A 84 -8.90 3.81 -6.83
N PHE A 85 -7.78 4.42 -6.43
CA PHE A 85 -6.48 4.18 -7.03
C PHE A 85 -5.78 2.99 -6.40
N MET A 86 -5.49 2.00 -7.23
CA MET A 86 -4.87 0.74 -6.85
C MET A 86 -3.40 0.73 -7.23
N GLY A 87 -2.56 0.40 -6.27
CA GLY A 87 -1.18 0.04 -6.51
C GLY A 87 -1.08 -1.41 -6.95
N LEU A 88 -0.16 -1.65 -7.88
CA LEU A 88 0.16 -2.97 -8.41
C LEU A 88 1.62 -3.31 -8.11
N SER A 89 1.85 -4.53 -7.64
CA SER A 89 3.18 -5.15 -7.52
C SER A 89 3.14 -6.57 -8.10
N LEU A 90 4.26 -7.03 -8.65
CA LEU A 90 4.41 -8.29 -9.32
C LEU A 90 5.72 -8.97 -8.90
N SER A 91 5.60 -10.13 -8.26
CA SER A 91 6.70 -11.06 -8.01
C SER A 91 6.57 -12.26 -8.94
N THR A 92 7.66 -12.61 -9.65
CA THR A 92 7.71 -13.71 -10.61
C THR A 92 8.82 -14.68 -10.25
N GLY A 93 8.52 -15.97 -10.17
CA GLY A 93 9.49 -17.04 -10.04
C GLY A 93 9.66 -17.78 -11.38
N THR A 94 10.89 -17.78 -11.90
CA THR A 94 11.26 -18.62 -13.06
C THR A 94 11.26 -20.10 -12.70
N GLU A 95 11.71 -20.41 -11.48
CA GLU A 95 11.65 -21.75 -10.88
C GLU A 95 10.50 -21.84 -9.87
N ALA A 96 10.19 -23.06 -9.43
CA ALA A 96 9.24 -23.31 -8.35
C ALA A 96 9.76 -22.75 -7.02
N ARG A 97 9.59 -21.45 -6.81
CA ARG A 97 9.87 -20.79 -5.53
C ARG A 97 8.81 -21.20 -4.50
N PRO A 98 9.18 -21.25 -3.20
CA PRO A 98 8.18 -21.38 -2.15
C PRO A 98 7.21 -20.21 -2.23
N VAL A 99 5.94 -20.49 -1.88
CA VAL A 99 4.84 -19.50 -1.90
C VAL A 99 5.19 -18.29 -1.04
N GLU A 100 5.80 -18.53 0.13
CA GLU A 100 6.34 -17.51 1.03
C GLU A 100 7.20 -16.49 0.27
N ALA A 101 8.25 -16.93 -0.43
CA ALA A 101 9.15 -16.03 -1.15
C ALA A 101 8.43 -15.19 -2.24
N LEU A 102 7.37 -15.73 -2.85
CA LEU A 102 6.59 -15.00 -3.84
C LEU A 102 5.72 -13.92 -3.18
N VAL A 103 5.00 -14.28 -2.12
CA VAL A 103 4.11 -13.36 -1.39
C VAL A 103 4.95 -12.29 -0.69
N HIS A 104 5.98 -12.67 0.06
CA HIS A 104 6.91 -11.73 0.69
C HIS A 104 7.60 -10.83 -0.33
N GLY A 105 7.97 -11.37 -1.51
CA GLY A 105 8.51 -10.57 -2.60
C GLY A 105 7.50 -9.54 -3.14
N ALA A 106 6.22 -9.90 -3.26
CA ALA A 106 5.21 -8.97 -3.74
C ALA A 106 4.95 -7.80 -2.78
N PHE A 107 5.07 -8.01 -1.46
CA PHE A 107 4.90 -6.96 -0.44
C PHE A 107 6.20 -6.19 -0.16
N ARG A 108 7.34 -6.85 0.02
CA ARG A 108 8.56 -6.22 0.55
C ARG A 108 9.58 -5.82 -0.50
N ASP A 109 9.59 -6.43 -1.68
CA ASP A 109 10.61 -6.12 -2.68
C ASP A 109 10.24 -4.84 -3.46
N PRO A 110 11.02 -3.75 -3.34
CA PRO A 110 10.77 -2.54 -4.13
C PRO A 110 10.88 -2.79 -5.63
N ARG A 111 11.60 -3.83 -6.06
CA ARG A 111 11.75 -4.25 -7.46
C ARG A 111 10.56 -5.05 -7.99
N ALA A 112 9.63 -5.45 -7.13
CA ALA A 112 8.37 -6.04 -7.55
C ALA A 112 7.31 -4.96 -7.85
N SER A 113 7.47 -3.76 -7.28
CA SER A 113 6.46 -2.70 -7.32
C SER A 113 6.39 -1.99 -8.67
N LEU A 114 5.29 -2.15 -9.40
CA LEU A 114 5.03 -1.47 -10.69
C LEU A 114 4.48 -0.05 -10.51
N SER A 115 3.88 0.19 -9.35
CA SER A 115 3.23 1.45 -8.97
C SER A 115 4.09 2.28 -8.01
N GLY A 116 5.19 1.74 -7.49
CA GLY A 116 5.95 2.41 -6.44
C GLY A 116 5.29 2.34 -5.07
N LEU A 117 4.39 1.37 -4.86
CA LEU A 117 4.01 0.90 -3.53
C LEU A 117 5.27 0.57 -2.75
N ASP A 118 5.45 1.28 -1.64
CA ASP A 118 6.38 0.93 -0.59
C ASP A 118 5.54 0.68 0.66
N VAL A 119 5.59 -0.57 1.10
CA VAL A 119 4.76 -1.08 2.18
C VAL A 119 5.26 -0.57 3.54
N GLY A 120 6.50 -0.07 3.64
CA GLY A 120 7.05 0.47 4.89
C GLY A 120 6.65 1.92 5.21
N CYS A 121 6.23 2.72 4.22
CA CYS A 121 5.95 4.15 4.41
C CYS A 121 4.46 4.52 4.42
N GLY A 122 3.57 3.53 4.34
CA GLY A 122 2.12 3.73 4.32
C GLY A 122 1.36 2.57 4.94
N ARG A 123 0.03 2.73 4.98
CA ARG A 123 -0.91 1.71 5.47
C ARG A 123 -1.88 1.33 4.37
N PHE A 124 -2.37 0.10 4.42
CA PHE A 124 -3.41 -0.34 3.49
C PHE A 124 -4.76 0.20 3.95
N VAL A 125 -5.44 0.93 3.06
CA VAL A 125 -6.78 1.47 3.32
C VAL A 125 -7.80 0.34 3.34
N THR A 126 -7.62 -0.66 2.47
CA THR A 126 -8.45 -1.87 2.38
C THR A 126 -7.59 -3.13 2.40
N PRO A 127 -8.16 -4.29 2.76
CA PRO A 127 -7.47 -5.58 2.67
C PRO A 127 -6.81 -5.78 1.30
N PRO A 128 -5.47 -5.85 1.21
CA PRO A 128 -4.80 -6.12 -0.04
C PRO A 128 -5.20 -7.50 -0.58
N SER A 129 -5.32 -7.57 -1.91
CA SER A 129 -5.60 -8.81 -2.62
C SER A 129 -4.33 -9.32 -3.25
N VAL A 130 -3.93 -10.54 -2.92
CA VAL A 130 -2.81 -11.23 -3.56
C VAL A 130 -3.35 -12.26 -4.53
N VAL A 131 -3.01 -12.09 -5.81
CA VAL A 131 -3.33 -13.02 -6.87
C VAL A 131 -2.12 -13.91 -7.14
N CYS A 132 -2.19 -15.16 -6.71
CA CYS A 132 -1.19 -16.18 -6.98
C CYS A 132 -1.58 -16.98 -8.21
N ARG A 133 -0.63 -17.17 -9.14
CA ARG A 133 -0.79 -18.01 -10.33
C ARG A 133 0.22 -19.15 -10.35
N GLY A 134 -0.24 -20.30 -10.80
CA GLY A 134 0.54 -21.52 -10.95
C GLY A 134 0.08 -22.65 -10.00
N PRO A 135 0.88 -23.73 -9.88
CA PRO A 135 0.54 -24.91 -9.08
C PRO A 135 0.75 -24.65 -7.57
N VAL A 136 0.02 -23.70 -7.01
CA VAL A 136 0.11 -23.28 -5.61
C VAL A 136 -1.07 -23.85 -4.81
N ARG A 137 -0.84 -24.23 -3.55
CA ARG A 137 -1.90 -24.67 -2.62
C ARG A 137 -2.56 -23.47 -1.95
N ALA A 138 -3.88 -23.47 -1.89
CA ALA A 138 -4.64 -22.38 -1.26
C ALA A 138 -4.36 -22.26 0.25
N SER A 139 -4.23 -23.38 0.97
CA SER A 139 -3.94 -23.39 2.41
C SER A 139 -2.64 -22.65 2.74
N THR A 140 -1.58 -22.94 2.00
CA THR A 140 -0.28 -22.26 2.17
C THR A 140 -0.40 -20.76 1.93
N VAL A 141 -1.11 -20.31 0.88
CA VAL A 141 -1.29 -18.87 0.64
C VAL A 141 -2.03 -18.20 1.80
N SER A 142 -3.10 -18.82 2.30
CA SER A 142 -3.86 -18.27 3.42
C SER A 142 -3.05 -18.21 4.73
N GLU A 143 -2.24 -19.23 5.01
CA GLU A 143 -1.33 -19.26 6.16
C GLU A 143 -0.27 -18.16 6.08
N GLU A 144 0.37 -17.98 4.92
CA GLU A 144 1.37 -16.93 4.70
C GLU A 144 0.77 -15.52 4.83
N LEU A 145 -0.42 -15.30 4.27
CA LEU A 145 -1.11 -14.01 4.38
C LEU A 145 -1.51 -13.69 5.82
N PHE A 146 -1.97 -14.69 6.58
CA PHE A 146 -2.29 -14.53 7.99
C PHE A 146 -1.03 -14.23 8.83
N TRP A 147 0.09 -14.90 8.54
CA TRP A 147 1.37 -14.61 9.18
C TRP A 147 1.85 -13.20 8.89
N LEU A 148 1.77 -12.76 7.63
CA LEU A 148 2.15 -11.41 7.22
C LEU A 148 1.29 -10.34 7.89
N SER A 149 -0.01 -10.54 7.98
CA SER A 149 -0.89 -9.60 8.67
C SER A 149 -0.61 -9.56 10.17
N SER A 150 -0.34 -10.71 10.80
CA SER A 150 -0.04 -10.79 12.23
C SER A 150 1.29 -10.14 12.59
N GLN A 151 2.31 -10.24 11.73
CA GLN A 151 3.61 -9.60 11.96
C GLN A 151 3.59 -8.08 11.75
N HIS A 152 2.67 -7.59 10.92
CA HIS A 152 2.60 -6.18 10.51
C HIS A 152 1.22 -5.59 10.78
N GLU A 153 0.61 -5.94 11.91
CA GLU A 153 -0.71 -5.43 12.32
C GLU A 153 -0.91 -3.92 12.10
N PRO A 154 0.03 -3.01 12.43
CA PRO A 154 -0.20 -1.56 12.24
C PRO A 154 -0.32 -1.13 10.77
N MET A 155 -0.06 -2.02 9.81
CA MET A 155 -0.11 -1.77 8.37
C MET A 155 -1.40 -2.27 7.73
N PHE A 156 -2.06 -3.27 8.33
CA PHE A 156 -3.26 -3.92 7.81
C PHE A 156 -4.47 -3.49 8.62
N SER A 157 -5.46 -2.87 7.98
CA SER A 157 -6.73 -2.55 8.66
C SER A 157 -7.58 -3.79 8.97
N GLU A 158 -7.63 -4.76 8.05
CA GLU A 158 -8.53 -5.93 8.15
C GLU A 158 -7.89 -7.23 7.58
N GLY A 159 -6.55 -7.31 7.58
CA GLY A 159 -5.81 -8.47 7.05
C GLY A 159 -5.68 -8.47 5.52
N ALA A 160 -5.42 -9.63 4.90
CA ALA A 160 -5.17 -9.77 3.46
C ALA A 160 -5.96 -10.94 2.82
N VAL A 161 -6.34 -10.79 1.55
CA VAL A 161 -7.15 -11.78 0.82
C VAL A 161 -6.33 -12.44 -0.28
N GLY A 162 -6.34 -13.77 -0.33
CA GLY A 162 -5.65 -14.56 -1.35
C GLY A 162 -6.59 -15.08 -2.43
N THR A 163 -6.23 -14.86 -3.70
CA THR A 163 -6.89 -15.48 -4.86
C THR A 163 -5.91 -16.38 -5.60
N LEU A 164 -6.34 -17.60 -5.93
CA LEU A 164 -5.53 -18.59 -6.64
C LEU A 164 -6.05 -18.83 -8.05
N VAL A 165 -5.15 -18.83 -9.02
CA VAL A 165 -5.43 -19.22 -10.41
C VAL A 165 -4.43 -20.28 -10.85
N ARG A 166 -4.91 -21.42 -11.37
CA ARG A 166 -4.05 -22.55 -11.74
C ARG A 166 -3.18 -22.30 -12.97
N THR A 167 -3.66 -21.47 -13.89
CA THR A 167 -2.95 -21.17 -15.15
C THR A 167 -1.76 -20.25 -14.89
N PRO A 168 -0.50 -20.70 -15.10
CA PRO A 168 0.68 -19.86 -14.91
C PRO A 168 0.74 -18.72 -15.94
N LEU A 169 1.66 -17.79 -15.72
CA LEU A 169 1.96 -16.72 -16.67
C LEU A 169 3.00 -17.23 -17.69
N ASP A 170 2.94 -16.74 -18.93
CA ASP A 170 3.93 -17.09 -19.96
C ASP A 170 5.35 -16.70 -19.49
N GLY A 171 6.24 -17.68 -19.43
CA GLY A 171 7.63 -17.49 -18.98
C GLY A 171 7.86 -17.52 -17.46
N ALA A 172 6.83 -17.71 -16.63
CA ALA A 172 6.97 -17.88 -15.18
C ALA A 172 6.20 -19.10 -14.66
N ALA A 173 6.90 -20.01 -13.95
CA ALA A 173 6.27 -21.19 -13.36
C ALA A 173 5.26 -20.81 -12.26
N CYS A 174 5.57 -19.74 -11.53
CA CYS A 174 4.73 -19.20 -10.47
C CYS A 174 4.85 -17.68 -10.41
N SER A 175 3.76 -16.99 -10.06
CA SER A 175 3.77 -15.54 -9.86
C SER A 175 2.78 -15.12 -8.80
N ALA A 176 3.11 -14.08 -8.05
CA ALA A 176 2.22 -13.43 -7.11
C ALA A 176 2.11 -11.96 -7.48
N SER A 177 0.88 -11.44 -7.58
CA SER A 177 0.64 -10.02 -7.78
C SER A 177 -0.17 -9.47 -6.62
N LEU A 178 0.26 -8.32 -6.12
CA LEU A 178 -0.41 -7.59 -5.05
C LEU A 178 -1.22 -6.45 -5.68
N ILE A 179 -2.51 -6.42 -5.38
CA ILE A 179 -3.42 -5.31 -5.65
C ILE A 179 -3.76 -4.70 -4.30
N ALA A 180 -3.40 -3.44 -4.11
CA ALA A 180 -3.59 -2.78 -2.83
C ALA A 180 -3.91 -1.29 -2.99
N ASN A 181 -4.89 -0.83 -2.23
CA ASN A 181 -5.11 0.59 -2.01
C ASN A 181 -4.30 1.00 -0.76
N SER A 182 -3.21 1.74 -0.97
CA SER A 182 -2.28 2.10 0.09
C SER A 182 -2.06 3.61 0.12
N THR A 183 -1.95 4.16 1.32
CA THR A 183 -1.58 5.57 1.52
C THR A 183 -0.16 5.88 1.02
N SER A 184 0.68 4.87 0.79
CA SER A 184 2.03 5.04 0.19
C SER A 184 1.97 5.64 -1.23
N LEU A 185 0.85 5.47 -1.93
CA LEU A 185 0.60 6.08 -3.24
C LEU A 185 0.57 7.61 -3.18
N ARG A 186 0.37 8.22 -2.00
CA ARG A 186 0.44 9.68 -1.83
C ARG A 186 1.73 10.29 -2.36
N SER A 187 2.83 9.55 -2.29
CA SER A 187 4.11 10.02 -2.80
C SER A 187 4.08 10.28 -4.30
N LEU A 188 3.24 9.58 -5.07
CA LEU A 188 3.03 9.82 -6.50
C LEU A 188 2.25 11.12 -6.72
N TYR A 189 1.16 11.32 -5.99
CA TYR A 189 0.33 12.53 -6.09
C TYR A 189 1.11 13.76 -5.67
N ALA A 190 1.88 13.68 -4.57
CA ALA A 190 2.74 14.77 -4.12
C ALA A 190 3.82 15.12 -5.16
N ARG A 191 4.40 14.12 -5.84
CA ARG A 191 5.34 14.38 -6.95
C ARG A 191 4.66 15.08 -8.12
N LEU A 192 3.44 14.66 -8.48
CA LEU A 192 2.66 15.31 -9.53
C LEU A 192 2.31 16.75 -9.16
N GLY A 193 1.80 17.00 -7.95
CA GLY A 193 1.46 18.33 -7.47
C GLY A 193 2.67 19.29 -7.46
N SER A 194 3.80 18.85 -6.90
CA SER A 194 5.04 19.66 -6.88
C SER A 194 5.54 19.96 -8.30
N ALA A 195 5.58 18.95 -9.18
CA ALA A 195 6.04 19.13 -10.55
C ALA A 195 5.14 20.08 -11.36
N VAL A 196 3.85 20.13 -11.04
CA VAL A 196 2.87 21.04 -11.68
C VAL A 196 3.03 22.45 -11.15
N CYS A 197 3.18 22.64 -9.84
CA CYS A 197 3.52 23.92 -9.23
C CYS A 197 4.78 24.54 -9.87
N ASP A 198 5.83 23.73 -10.00
CA ASP A 198 7.08 24.17 -10.61
C ASP A 198 6.92 24.42 -12.11
N ALA A 199 6.21 23.55 -12.83
CA ALA A 199 5.89 23.77 -14.23
C ALA A 199 5.08 25.04 -14.43
N ARG A 200 4.14 25.41 -13.54
CA ARG A 200 3.35 26.64 -13.64
C ARG A 200 4.18 27.89 -13.35
N ARG A 201 5.11 27.81 -12.38
CA ARG A 201 6.08 28.87 -12.11
C ARG A 201 7.05 29.09 -13.28
N GLN A 202 7.47 28.01 -13.94
CA GLN A 202 8.45 28.04 -15.02
C GLN A 202 7.84 28.28 -16.40
N ALA A 203 6.65 27.72 -16.67
CA ALA A 203 5.92 27.87 -17.91
C ALA A 203 5.17 29.21 -17.90
N SER A 204 5.98 30.27 -17.97
CA SER A 204 5.51 31.61 -18.27
C SER A 204 4.75 31.59 -19.59
N THR A 205 3.45 31.86 -19.54
CA THR A 205 2.63 32.42 -20.63
C THR A 205 2.50 31.66 -21.97
N GLN A 206 3.34 30.68 -22.32
CA GLN A 206 3.31 30.02 -23.64
C GLN A 206 2.60 28.66 -23.58
N LEU A 207 2.89 27.83 -22.57
CA LEU A 207 2.14 26.59 -22.35
C LEU A 207 0.69 26.88 -21.96
N ALA A 208 0.46 27.83 -21.04
CA ALA A 208 -0.87 28.30 -20.68
C ALA A 208 -1.62 28.87 -21.90
N ARG A 209 -0.92 29.61 -22.80
CA ARG A 209 -1.53 30.08 -24.06
C ARG A 209 -1.98 28.96 -24.98
N PHE A 210 -1.24 27.85 -25.08
CA PHE A 210 -1.69 26.72 -25.90
C PHE A 210 -2.98 26.11 -25.35
N TYR A 211 -3.07 25.88 -24.04
CA TYR A 211 -4.30 25.37 -23.43
C TYR A 211 -5.46 26.38 -23.52
N ALA A 212 -5.19 27.67 -23.33
CA ALA A 212 -6.19 28.73 -23.50
C ALA A 212 -6.67 28.88 -24.95
N GLN A 213 -5.79 28.66 -25.94
CA GLN A 213 -6.18 28.63 -27.36
C GLN A 213 -7.09 27.43 -27.70
N GLU A 214 -6.91 26.31 -27.01
CA GLU A 214 -7.79 25.13 -27.10
C GLU A 214 -9.07 25.28 -26.25
N GLY A 215 -9.24 26.41 -25.55
CA GLY A 215 -10.45 26.73 -24.79
C GLY A 215 -10.48 26.23 -23.35
N LEU A 216 -9.35 25.78 -22.80
CA LEU A 216 -9.22 25.45 -21.38
C LEU A 216 -8.92 26.73 -20.58
N ASP A 217 -9.68 27.00 -19.54
CA ASP A 217 -9.47 28.18 -18.70
C ASP A 217 -8.36 27.94 -17.66
N ASP A 218 -7.73 29.02 -17.20
CA ASP A 218 -6.76 29.00 -16.10
C ASP A 218 -7.44 28.55 -14.78
N MET A 219 -8.76 28.78 -14.66
CA MET A 219 -9.56 28.29 -13.53
C MET A 219 -9.65 26.76 -13.54
N ASP A 220 -9.87 26.12 -14.69
CA ASP A 220 -9.97 24.65 -14.81
C ASP A 220 -8.67 23.96 -14.37
N MET A 221 -7.52 24.57 -14.71
CA MET A 221 -6.21 24.07 -14.28
C MET A 221 -6.00 24.20 -12.77
N THR A 222 -6.46 25.31 -12.18
CA THR A 222 -6.37 25.54 -10.74
C THR A 222 -7.28 24.58 -9.97
N GLU A 223 -8.47 24.30 -10.51
CA GLU A 223 -9.41 23.31 -9.97
C GLU A 223 -8.82 21.90 -10.02
N ALA A 224 -8.25 21.49 -11.16
CA ALA A 224 -7.60 20.19 -11.29
C ALA A 224 -6.42 20.02 -10.31
N GLU A 225 -5.63 21.08 -10.09
CA GLU A 225 -4.56 21.09 -9.09
C GLU A 225 -5.11 20.93 -7.66
N SER A 226 -6.16 21.69 -7.33
CA SER A 226 -6.85 21.57 -6.04
C SER A 226 -7.38 20.16 -5.82
N ASN A 227 -8.02 19.56 -6.82
CA ASN A 227 -8.59 18.21 -6.73
C ASN A 227 -7.53 17.14 -6.42
N VAL A 228 -6.35 17.24 -7.03
CA VAL A 228 -5.22 16.32 -6.76
C VAL A 228 -4.64 16.56 -5.36
N ASN A 229 -4.57 17.81 -4.91
CA ASN A 229 -4.10 18.13 -3.57
C ASN A 229 -5.09 17.66 -2.50
N ASP A 230 -6.39 17.86 -2.72
CA ASP A 230 -7.46 17.40 -1.84
C ASP A 230 -7.45 15.88 -1.71
N LEU A 231 -7.25 15.15 -2.83
CA LEU A 231 -7.07 13.70 -2.79
C LEU A 231 -5.85 13.30 -1.94
N THR A 232 -4.74 14.02 -2.06
CA THR A 232 -3.54 13.78 -1.27
C THR A 232 -3.80 14.00 0.22
N SER A 233 -4.54 15.06 0.57
CA SER A 233 -4.97 15.36 1.93
C SER A 233 -5.93 14.32 2.49
N GLU A 234 -6.88 13.81 1.70
CA GLU A 234 -7.75 12.70 2.11
C GLU A 234 -6.92 11.46 2.47
N TYR A 235 -5.98 11.05 1.61
CA TYR A 235 -5.09 9.91 1.90
C TYR A 235 -4.26 10.12 3.18
N CYS A 236 -3.82 11.35 3.47
CA CYS A 236 -3.13 11.67 4.72
C CYS A 236 -4.08 11.55 5.93
N GLN A 237 -5.28 12.11 5.85
CA GLN A 237 -6.26 12.04 6.93
C GLN A 237 -6.63 10.59 7.28
N TYR A 238 -6.76 9.70 6.29
CA TYR A 238 -6.98 8.27 6.57
C TYR A 238 -5.78 7.61 7.26
N GLN A 239 -4.57 7.99 6.86
CA GLN A 239 -3.37 7.50 7.53
C GLN A 239 -3.34 7.93 8.99
N ASP A 240 -3.69 9.18 9.29
CA ASP A 240 -3.65 9.73 10.64
C ASP A 240 -4.83 9.25 11.51
N ALA A 241 -6.05 9.21 10.98
CA ALA A 241 -7.24 8.72 11.69
C ALA A 241 -7.08 7.25 12.13
N THR A 242 -6.49 6.42 11.27
CA THR A 242 -6.18 5.05 11.68
C THR A 242 -5.08 5.00 12.73
N CYS A 243 -4.15 5.96 12.80
CA CYS A 243 -3.15 6.02 13.86
C CYS A 243 -3.77 6.35 15.22
N GLU A 244 -4.76 7.25 15.25
CA GLU A 244 -5.50 7.60 16.47
C GLU A 244 -6.30 6.38 16.99
N ASP A 245 -6.99 5.64 16.12
CA ASP A 245 -7.69 4.40 16.50
C ASP A 245 -6.74 3.28 16.98
N THR A 246 -5.51 3.21 16.45
CA THR A 246 -4.51 2.25 16.95
C THR A 246 -3.84 2.71 18.26
N GLY A 247 -3.94 3.99 18.60
CA GLY A 247 -3.35 4.60 19.80
C GLY A 247 -4.16 4.40 21.08
N CYS A 248 -5.44 4.01 20.97
CA CYS A 248 -6.32 3.80 22.14
C CYS A 248 -6.21 2.41 22.81
N PHE A 249 -5.30 1.54 22.38
CA PHE A 249 -5.10 0.22 22.99
C PHE A 249 -3.80 0.08 23.80
N SER A 250 -3.07 1.18 24.02
CA SER A 250 -1.81 1.14 24.75
C SER A 250 -1.69 2.25 25.79
N GLU A 251 -2.64 2.34 26.72
CA GLU A 251 -2.48 3.06 27.99
C GLU A 251 -3.73 2.78 28.84
N ASP A 252 -3.69 1.70 29.61
CA ASP A 252 -4.45 1.50 30.87
C ASP A 252 -4.01 0.17 31.54
N GLU A 253 -2.71 0.05 31.82
CA GLU A 253 -2.23 -0.67 33.00
C GLU A 253 -1.33 0.27 33.81
N GLU A 254 -1.88 1.42 34.21
CA GLU A 254 -1.39 2.07 35.44
C GLU A 254 -1.89 1.23 36.61
N SER A 255 -1.02 0.33 37.06
CA SER A 255 -1.16 -0.32 38.35
C SER A 255 -1.11 0.73 39.46
N ASP A 256 -2.28 1.09 39.98
CA ASP A 256 -2.46 1.74 41.28
C ASP A 256 -1.79 0.89 42.39
N ASP A 257 -0.49 1.08 42.64
CA ASP A 257 0.13 0.71 43.91
C ASP A 257 -0.03 1.87 44.90
N SER A 258 -1.27 2.07 45.36
CA SER A 258 -1.54 2.92 46.51
C SER A 258 -0.98 2.25 47.76
N GLY A 259 0.16 2.75 48.22
CA GLY A 259 0.91 2.24 49.36
C GLY A 259 0.08 2.07 50.64
N VAL A 260 0.12 0.85 51.18
CA VAL A 260 -0.17 0.59 52.60
C VAL A 260 1.17 0.31 53.30
N GLN A 261 1.72 1.37 53.91
CA GLN A 261 2.84 1.30 54.84
C GLN A 261 2.49 0.40 56.04
N ARG A 262 3.07 -0.81 56.10
CA ARG A 262 3.24 -1.52 57.37
C ARG A 262 4.56 -1.07 58.01
N GLN A 263 4.48 -0.04 58.84
CA GLN A 263 5.57 0.36 59.73
C GLN A 263 5.73 -0.68 60.86
N ASN A 264 6.89 -1.33 60.94
CA ASN A 264 7.37 -1.95 62.18
C ASN A 264 8.29 -0.94 62.89
N PRO A 265 8.15 -0.69 64.21
CA PRO A 265 8.98 0.28 64.91
C PRO A 265 10.29 -0.36 65.41
N PRO A 266 11.39 0.41 65.58
CA PRO A 266 12.56 -0.08 66.29
C PRO A 266 12.45 0.25 67.79
N ARG A 267 12.68 -0.72 68.68
CA ARG A 267 12.91 -0.45 70.11
C ARG A 267 14.21 -1.06 70.62
N ARG A 268 14.94 -0.17 71.31
CA ARG A 268 16.31 -0.19 71.84
C ARG A 268 16.70 -1.43 72.68
N ARG A 269 17.99 -1.75 72.62
CA ARG A 269 18.77 -2.54 73.60
C ARG A 269 18.57 -2.01 75.04
N ALA A 270 18.40 -2.93 75.99
CA ALA A 270 19.01 -2.86 77.32
C ALA A 270 19.08 -4.26 77.96
N GLU A 271 20.20 -4.51 78.61
CA GLU A 271 20.64 -5.73 79.28
C GLU A 271 19.80 -6.08 80.52
N ALA A 272 19.70 -7.37 80.87
CA ALA A 272 20.09 -7.87 82.21
C ALA A 272 19.85 -9.38 82.37
N SER A 273 20.96 -10.01 82.76
CA SER A 273 21.25 -11.31 83.35
C SER A 273 20.21 -12.08 84.22
N ARG A 274 20.51 -13.39 84.30
CA ARG A 274 20.25 -14.41 85.35
C ARG A 274 19.06 -15.35 85.08
N ALA A 275 19.08 -16.65 85.36
CA ALA A 275 20.08 -17.67 85.74
C ALA A 275 19.30 -19.00 85.95
N ALA A 276 20.04 -20.12 86.02
CA ALA A 276 19.68 -21.47 86.52
C ALA A 276 19.04 -22.43 85.49
N ALA A 277 19.77 -23.49 85.09
CA ALA A 277 19.85 -24.84 85.71
C ALA A 277 18.61 -25.68 85.30
N ASP A 278 18.72 -26.85 84.67
CA ASP A 278 19.64 -27.99 84.81
C ASP A 278 20.03 -28.59 83.44
#